data_AF-A0A9X4SCJ1-F1
#
_entry.id   AF-A0A9X4SCJ1-F1
#
_cell.length_a   1.000
_cell.length_b   1.000
_cell.length_c   1.000
_cell.angle_alpha   90.00
_cell.angle_beta   90.00
_cell.angle_gamma   90.00
#
_symmetry.space_group_name_H-M   'P 1'
#
loop_
_entity.id
_entity.type
_entity.pdbx_description
1 polymer ?
#
loop_
_entity_poly.entity_id
_entity_poly.type
_entity_poly.pdbx_seq_one_letter_code
_entity_poly.pdbx_strand_id
1 'polypeptide(L)' 'QASLFYDDRELMKTRVERLEHPRIHVQTPPSRTAHLIGNTFIEQADEAKGEFVVASTVIMVEYRDEAQRVFAGRQR' A
#
# COMPACT_ATOMS: atom_id res chain seq x y z
N GLN A 1 -3.25 19.08 -7.13
CA GLN A 1 -2.61 17.74 -7.06
C GLN A 1 -3.66 16.72 -7.44
N ALA A 2 -3.34 15.78 -8.34
CA ALA A 2 -4.23 14.67 -8.70
C ALA A 2 -3.86 13.44 -7.87
N SER A 3 -4.84 12.63 -7.46
CA SER A 3 -4.56 11.37 -6.78
C SER A 3 -4.00 10.35 -7.76
N LEU A 4 -2.90 9.68 -7.41
CA LEU A 4 -2.37 8.55 -8.19
C LEU A 4 -3.27 7.31 -8.08
N PHE A 5 -3.98 7.18 -6.95
CA PHE A 5 -4.90 6.09 -6.65
C PHE A 5 -6.17 6.68 -6.00
N TYR A 6 -7.29 6.58 -6.70
CA TYR A 6 -8.61 6.96 -6.19
C TYR A 6 -9.56 5.83 -6.57
N ASP A 7 -9.38 4.69 -5.88
CA ASP A 7 -10.03 3.43 -6.19
C ASP A 7 -11.16 3.17 -5.19
N ASP A 8 -12.28 2.64 -5.68
CA ASP A 8 -13.30 2.01 -4.86
C ASP A 8 -13.03 0.50 -4.71
N ARG A 9 -13.99 -0.23 -4.11
CA ARG A 9 -13.84 -1.67 -3.88
C ARG A 9 -13.72 -2.48 -5.17
N GLU A 10 -14.45 -2.13 -6.22
CA GLU A 10 -14.47 -2.90 -7.48
C GLU A 10 -13.19 -2.64 -8.28
N LEU A 11 -12.69 -1.40 -8.28
CA LEU A 11 -11.40 -1.06 -8.85
C LEU A 11 -10.25 -1.77 -8.11
N MET A 12 -10.30 -1.81 -6.78
CA MET A 12 -9.32 -2.57 -5.98
C MET A 12 -9.37 -4.07 -6.26
N LYS A 13 -10.56 -4.65 -6.40
CA LYS A 13 -10.73 -6.06 -6.77
C LYS A 13 -10.08 -6.35 -8.13
N THR A 14 -10.37 -5.52 -9.14
CA THR A 14 -9.76 -5.64 -10.48
C THR A 14 -8.23 -5.57 -10.43
N ARG A 15 -7.68 -4.71 -9.58
CA ARG A 15 -6.22 -4.60 -9.39
C ARG A 15 -5.61 -5.87 -8.81
N VAL A 16 -6.26 -6.48 -7.82
CA VAL A 16 -5.83 -7.74 -7.20
C VAL A 16 -5.88 -8.88 -8.23
N GLU A 17 -7.01 -9.03 -8.94
CA GLU A 17 -7.17 -10.07 -9.97
C GLU A 17 -6.11 -9.95 -11.07
N ARG A 18 -5.82 -8.72 -11.51
CA ARG A 18 -4.74 -8.48 -12.47
C ARG A 18 -3.37 -8.86 -11.89
N LEU A 19 -3.11 -8.54 -10.62
CA LEU A 19 -1.84 -8.84 -9.96
C LEU A 19 -1.61 -10.35 -9.82
N GLU A 20 -2.67 -11.13 -9.61
CA GLU A 20 -2.64 -12.59 -9.48
C GLU A 20 -2.62 -13.34 -10.82
N HIS A 21 -2.89 -12.65 -11.94
CA HIS A 21 -2.99 -13.30 -13.24
C HIS A 21 -1.67 -13.95 -13.67
N PRO A 22 -1.66 -15.23 -14.12
CA PRO A 22 -0.43 -15.99 -14.41
C PRO A 22 0.46 -15.41 -15.52
N ARG A 23 -0.07 -14.46 -16.30
CA ARG A 23 0.67 -13.75 -17.38
C ARG A 23 1.07 -12.32 -17.02
N ILE A 24 1.14 -11.98 -15.74
CA ILE A 24 1.62 -10.65 -15.34
C ILE A 24 3.15 -10.54 -15.45
N HIS A 25 3.65 -10.31 -16.67
CA HIS A 25 5.09 -10.24 -16.95
C HIS A 25 5.83 -9.19 -16.09
N VAL A 26 5.14 -8.12 -15.71
CA VAL A 26 5.70 -7.09 -14.81
C VAL A 26 5.86 -7.56 -13.36
N GLN A 27 5.54 -8.81 -13.02
CA GLN A 27 5.82 -9.43 -11.72
C GLN A 27 6.59 -10.75 -11.89
N THR A 28 7.34 -10.89 -12.99
CA THR A 28 8.26 -12.03 -13.22
C THR A 28 9.69 -11.49 -13.36
N PRO A 29 10.57 -11.66 -12.36
CA PRO A 29 10.33 -12.24 -11.03
C PRO A 29 9.42 -11.35 -10.15
N PRO A 30 8.77 -11.91 -9.12
CA PRO A 30 7.88 -11.15 -8.25
C PRO A 30 8.67 -10.12 -7.45
N SER A 31 8.05 -8.95 -7.23
CA SER A 31 8.60 -7.92 -6.36
C SER A 31 8.74 -8.43 -4.92
N ARG A 32 9.94 -8.33 -4.35
CA ARG A 32 10.15 -8.58 -2.91
C ARG A 32 10.00 -7.26 -2.18
N THR A 33 9.09 -7.20 -1.20
CA THR A 33 8.76 -5.93 -0.52
C THR A 33 8.94 -6.03 0.99
N ALA A 34 9.38 -4.93 1.60
CA ALA A 34 9.41 -4.74 3.05
C ALA A 34 8.67 -3.45 3.40
N HIS A 35 7.65 -3.56 4.25
CA HIS A 35 6.83 -2.42 4.68
C HIS A 35 7.16 -2.11 6.14
N LEU A 36 7.93 -1.05 6.37
CA LEU A 36 8.24 -0.56 7.70
C LEU A 36 7.23 0.52 8.07
N ILE A 37 6.48 0.26 9.13
CA ILE A 37 5.47 1.16 9.67
C ILE A 37 6.00 1.71 10.99
N GLY A 38 6.03 3.04 11.10
CA GLY A 38 6.51 3.75 12.28
C GLY A 38 5.57 4.90 12.63
N ASN A 39 5.86 5.56 13.76
CA ASN A 39 5.13 6.72 14.26
C ASN A 39 3.61 6.51 14.17
N THR A 40 3.14 5.35 14.63
CA THR A 40 1.72 4.97 14.58
C THR A 40 0.99 5.56 15.77
N PHE A 41 -0.09 6.29 15.52
CA PHE A 41 -0.94 6.86 16.56
C PHE A 41 -2.38 7.01 16.10
N ILE A 42 -3.30 6.96 17.04
CA ILE A 42 -4.72 7.22 16.82
C ILE A 42 -4.90 8.75 16.80
N GLU A 43 -5.36 9.28 15.67
CA GLU A 43 -5.68 10.71 15.51
C GLU A 43 -7.09 11.03 16.02
N GLN A 44 -8.05 10.14 15.75
CA GLN A 44 -9.44 10.27 16.18
C GLN A 44 -10.00 8.89 16.51
N ALA A 45 -10.85 8.83 17.54
CA ALA A 45 -11.55 7.62 17.95
C ALA A 45 -13.03 7.95 18.19
N ASP A 46 -13.92 7.19 17.55
CA ASP A 46 -15.34 7.11 17.89
C ASP A 46 -15.57 5.70 18.47
N GLU A 47 -15.39 5.56 19.78
CA GLU A 47 -15.51 4.28 20.47
C GLU A 47 -16.93 3.70 20.40
N ALA A 48 -17.95 4.56 20.34
CA ALA A 48 -19.34 4.12 20.25
C ALA A 48 -19.64 3.45 18.90
N LYS A 49 -18.99 3.90 17.82
CA LYS A 49 -19.08 3.28 16.49
C LYS A 49 -17.97 2.25 16.20
N GLY A 50 -16.92 2.22 17.02
CA GLY A 50 -15.73 1.40 16.79
C GLY A 50 -14.87 1.90 15.63
N GLU A 51 -14.89 3.21 15.34
CA GLU A 51 -14.17 3.82 14.23
C GLU A 51 -12.92 4.55 14.71
N PHE A 52 -11.81 4.38 13.99
CA PHE A 52 -10.53 5.00 14.33
C PHE A 52 -9.89 5.58 13.08
N VAL A 53 -9.42 6.83 13.19
CA VAL A 53 -8.51 7.44 12.22
C VAL A 53 -7.10 7.22 12.75
N VAL A 54 -6.28 6.48 12.00
CA VAL A 54 -4.91 6.12 12.40
C VAL A 54 -3.92 6.75 11.45
N ALA A 55 -2.97 7.50 11.99
CA ALA A 55 -1.85 7.99 11.21
C ALA A 55 -0.60 7.14 11.44
N SER A 56 0.20 6.99 10.39
CA SER A 56 1.51 6.35 10.47
C SER A 56 2.46 6.93 9.42
N THR A 57 3.76 6.66 9.61
CA THR A 57 4.76 6.87 8.57
C THR A 57 5.12 5.51 7.97
N VAL A 58 5.24 5.45 6.64
CA VAL A 58 5.58 4.23 5.91
C VAL A 58 6.90 4.42 5.17
N ILE A 59 7.75 3.40 5.25
CA ILE A 59 8.82 3.16 4.28
C ILE A 59 8.53 1.82 3.62
N MET A 60 8.36 1.82 2.31
CA MET A 60 8.20 0.61 1.51
C MET A 60 9.45 0.44 0.67
N VAL A 61 10.20 -0.62 0.93
CA VAL A 61 11.35 -1.02 0.12
C VAL A 61 10.89 -2.11 -0.82
N GLU A 62 11.21 -1.96 -2.10
CA GLU A 62 11.01 -3.00 -3.10
C GLU A 62 12.36 -3.38 -3.71
N TYR A 63 12.63 -4.68 -3.79
CA TYR A 63 13.76 -5.22 -4.51
C TYR A 63 13.27 -6.14 -5.63
N ARG A 64 13.70 -5.85 -6.86
CA ARG A 64 13.40 -6.66 -8.05
C ARG A 64 14.41 -6.39 -9.16
N ASP A 65 14.75 -7.42 -9.93
CA ASP A 65 15.67 -7.31 -11.09
C ASP A 65 16.97 -6.60 -10.73
N GLU A 66 17.55 -7.00 -9.58
CA GLU A 66 18.78 -6.43 -9.02
C GLU A 66 18.72 -4.94 -8.66
N ALA A 67 17.56 -4.31 -8.77
CA ALA A 67 17.31 -2.92 -8.42
C ALA A 67 16.53 -2.80 -7.11
N GLN A 68 16.88 -1.78 -6.33
CA GLN A 68 16.13 -1.38 -5.13
C GLN A 68 15.41 -0.06 -5.37
N ARG A 69 14.13 -0.01 -5.01
CA ARG A 69 13.33 1.22 -4.93
C ARG A 69 12.86 1.44 -3.50
N VAL A 70 12.82 2.69 -3.10
CA VAL A 70 12.36 3.10 -1.76
C VAL A 70 11.28 4.14 -1.93
N PHE A 71 10.14 3.88 -1.30
CA PHE A 71 9.02 4.80 -1.20
C PHE A 71 8.87 5.18 0.28
N ALA A 72 8.68 6.46 0.55
CA ALA A 72 8.44 6.96 1.90
C ALA A 72 7.28 7.94 1.89
N GLY A 73 6.47 7.91 2.94
CA GLY A 73 5.32 8.79 3.03
C GLY A 73 4.61 8.70 4.37
N ARG A 74 3.55 9.50 4.50
CA ARG A 74 2.63 9.45 5.63
C ARG A 74 1.31 8.83 5.16
N GLN A 75 0.81 7.86 5.91
CA GLN A 75 -0.52 7.29 5.73
C GLN A 75 -1.46 7.87 6.78
N ARG A 76 -2.67 8.23 6.36
CA ARG A 76 -3.78 8.68 7.18
C ARG A 76 -5.07 8.05 6.66
#